data_AF-A0A7X8VF24-F1
#
_entry.id   AF-A0A7X8VF24-F1
#
_cell.length_a   1.000
_cell.length_b   1.000
_cell.length_c   1.000
_cell.angle_alpha   90.00
_cell.angle_beta   90.00
_cell.angle_gamma   90.00
#
_symmetry.space_group_name_H-M   'P 1'
#
loop_
_entity.id
_entity.type
_entity.pdbx_description
1 polymer ?
#
loop_
_entity_poly.entity_id
_entity_poly.type
_entity_poly.pdbx_seq_one_letter_code
_entity_poly.pdbx_strand_id
1 'polypeptide(L)'
;MTISKGEPLSIKSLGISEFTRARPLGLNWLFFIFIGLIIVLDIAVRKSKYGYKLSAVGGNKEAALIAGVNVTKVKIITFILAGIFAAIGGLFDVMSSGAATSSFGIGREFRAIICCAIGGVSLSGGEGSIYGTALGVMLFHTLWYCLRLLKVDTNLQLVLIGFVLILAVLFDIYRKRDNARRMIEAYRSEE
;
A
#
# COMPACT_ATOMS: atom_id res chain seq x y z
N MET A 1 -19.82 -15.13 28.44
CA MET A 1 -19.43 -14.01 29.32
C MET A 1 -18.96 -12.87 28.43
N THR A 2 -19.89 -12.00 28.05
CA THR A 2 -19.71 -10.88 27.11
C THR A 2 -19.19 -9.67 27.87
N ILE A 3 -17.91 -9.35 27.73
CA ILE A 3 -17.24 -8.21 28.40
C ILE A 3 -17.45 -6.89 27.63
N SER A 4 -18.48 -6.79 26.78
CA SER A 4 -18.89 -5.50 26.22
C SER A 4 -20.38 -5.45 25.95
N LYS A 5 -21.07 -4.57 26.67
CA LYS A 5 -22.49 -4.22 26.50
C LYS A 5 -22.69 -3.38 25.23
N GLY A 6 -22.28 -3.86 24.07
CA GLY A 6 -22.64 -3.29 22.76
C GLY A 6 -22.23 -1.84 22.48
N GLU A 7 -21.61 -1.13 23.42
CA GLU A 7 -21.05 0.20 23.20
C GLU A 7 -19.56 0.07 22.82
N PRO A 8 -19.10 0.75 21.76
CA PRO A 8 -17.69 0.81 21.45
C PRO A 8 -16.95 1.48 22.61
N LEU A 9 -15.94 0.82 23.17
CA LEU A 9 -15.02 1.43 24.13
C LEU A 9 -14.37 2.64 23.44
N SER A 10 -14.88 3.82 23.76
CA SER A 10 -14.43 5.06 23.14
C SER A 10 -13.10 5.48 23.77
N ILE A 11 -12.02 5.40 22.99
CA ILE A 11 -10.65 5.83 23.35
C ILE A 11 -10.57 7.37 23.43
N LYS A 12 -11.68 8.05 23.75
CA LYS A 12 -11.76 9.52 23.90
C LYS A 12 -11.14 10.02 25.21
N SER A 13 -10.99 9.18 26.23
CA SER A 13 -10.52 9.61 27.57
C SER A 13 -9.00 9.65 27.75
N LEU A 14 -8.20 9.22 26.76
CA LEU A 14 -6.74 9.10 26.88
C LEU A 14 -5.97 10.37 26.45
N GLY A 15 -6.64 11.48 26.12
CA GLY A 15 -5.97 12.74 25.73
C GLY A 15 -5.29 12.73 24.35
N ILE A 16 -5.34 11.60 23.62
CA ILE A 16 -4.70 11.43 22.31
C ILE A 16 -5.55 12.02 21.17
N SER A 17 -6.81 12.39 21.45
CA SER A 17 -7.69 13.04 20.46
C SER A 17 -7.21 14.45 20.10
N GLU A 18 -6.50 15.13 21.00
CA GLU A 18 -5.92 16.46 20.74
C GLU A 18 -4.74 16.38 19.77
N PHE A 19 -3.87 15.36 19.89
CA PHE A 19 -2.76 15.14 18.97
C PHE A 19 -3.23 14.84 17.54
N THR A 20 -4.33 14.08 17.41
CA THR A 20 -4.94 13.72 16.12
C THR A 20 -5.79 14.87 15.54
N ARG A 21 -6.33 15.77 16.38
CA ARG A 21 -7.18 16.91 15.96
C ARG A 21 -6.44 18.23 15.81
N ALA A 22 -5.19 18.34 16.26
CA ALA A 22 -4.37 19.51 15.98
C ALA A 22 -4.30 19.73 14.46
N ARG A 23 -4.87 20.85 14.00
CA ARG A 23 -4.96 21.25 12.59
C ARG A 23 -4.01 22.44 12.36
N PRO A 24 -2.68 22.25 12.36
CA PRO A 24 -1.75 23.36 12.21
C PRO A 24 -1.92 24.13 10.89
N LEU A 25 -2.58 23.54 9.89
CA LEU A 25 -2.87 24.17 8.58
C LEU A 25 -4.28 23.79 8.03
N GLY A 26 -5.24 23.44 8.90
CA GLY A 26 -6.56 22.94 8.47
C GLY A 26 -6.59 21.48 8.00
N LEU A 27 -5.41 20.87 7.77
CA LEU A 27 -5.22 19.45 7.47
C LEU A 27 -4.98 18.63 8.74
N ASN A 28 -5.42 17.37 8.73
CA ASN A 28 -5.26 16.42 9.83
C ASN A 28 -3.76 16.04 10.00
N TRP A 29 -3.26 15.96 11.24
CA TRP A 29 -1.87 15.60 11.55
C TRP A 29 -1.41 14.28 10.88
N LEU A 30 -2.34 13.33 10.67
CA LEU A 30 -2.06 12.08 9.95
C LEU A 30 -1.54 12.28 8.53
N PHE A 31 -1.90 13.39 7.87
CA PHE A 31 -1.41 13.72 6.54
C PHE A 31 0.08 14.05 6.52
N PHE A 32 0.57 14.78 7.53
CA PHE A 32 1.99 15.10 7.67
C PHE A 32 2.82 13.87 8.02
N ILE A 33 2.30 12.99 8.88
CA ILE A 33 2.92 11.71 9.18
C ILE A 33 3.02 10.85 7.91
N PHE A 34 1.95 10.81 7.10
CA PHE A 34 1.95 10.07 5.84
C PHE A 34 3.02 10.57 4.86
N ILE A 35 3.12 11.89 4.67
CA ILE A 35 4.16 12.49 3.82
C ILE A 35 5.56 12.19 4.37
N GLY A 36 5.77 12.37 5.67
CA GLY A 36 7.05 12.07 6.32
C GLY A 36 7.45 10.60 6.13
N LEU A 37 6.50 9.69 6.26
CA LEU A 37 6.72 8.25 6.05
C LEU A 37 7.12 7.95 4.59
N ILE A 38 6.45 8.55 3.61
CA ILE A 38 6.79 8.40 2.19
C ILE A 38 8.23 8.83 1.94
N ILE A 39 8.63 10.00 2.45
CA ILE A 39 9.98 10.55 2.23
C ILE A 39 11.02 9.63 2.87
N VAL A 40 10.80 9.21 4.12
CA VAL A 40 11.73 8.32 4.84
C VAL A 40 11.86 6.97 4.13
N LEU A 41 10.75 6.38 3.70
CA LEU A 41 10.75 5.11 2.98
C LEU A 41 11.38 5.24 1.60
N ASP A 42 11.13 6.33 0.87
CA ASP A 42 11.72 6.56 -0.44
C ASP A 42 13.25 6.67 -0.34
N ILE A 43 13.75 7.45 0.62
CA ILE A 43 15.19 7.56 0.87
C ILE A 43 15.75 6.21 1.32
N ALA A 44 15.08 5.51 2.23
CA ALA A 44 15.53 4.22 2.73
C ALA A 44 15.62 3.19 1.60
N VAL A 45 14.63 3.09 0.72
CA VAL A 45 14.65 2.12 -0.38
C VAL A 45 15.61 2.53 -1.49
N ARG A 46 15.71 3.82 -1.85
CA ARG A 46 16.63 4.27 -2.90
C ARG A 46 18.09 4.24 -2.47
N LYS A 47 18.40 4.60 -1.22
CA LYS A 47 19.79 4.74 -0.75
C LYS A 47 20.30 3.52 0.04
N SER A 48 19.44 2.61 0.51
CA SER A 48 19.88 1.44 1.28
C SER A 48 20.29 0.27 0.38
N LYS A 49 21.34 -0.43 0.81
CA LYS A 49 21.73 -1.75 0.28
C LYS A 49 20.58 -2.77 0.34
N TYR A 50 19.64 -2.59 1.27
CA TYR A 50 18.46 -3.44 1.39
C TYR A 50 17.50 -3.26 0.21
N GLY A 51 17.27 -2.03 -0.25
CA GLY A 51 16.40 -1.75 -1.39
C GLY A 51 16.90 -2.39 -2.68
N TYR A 52 18.21 -2.35 -2.93
CA TYR A 52 18.81 -3.04 -4.07
C TYR A 52 18.60 -4.56 -4.01
N LYS A 53 18.82 -5.18 -2.84
CA LYS A 53 18.56 -6.61 -2.63
C LYS A 53 17.08 -6.96 -2.82
N LEU A 54 16.18 -6.07 -2.39
CA LEU A 54 14.73 -6.23 -2.56
C LEU A 54 14.35 -6.24 -4.05
N SER A 55 14.84 -5.27 -4.84
CA SER A 55 14.58 -5.21 -6.28
C SER A 55 15.18 -6.40 -7.02
N ALA A 56 16.41 -6.81 -6.70
CA ALA A 56 17.06 -7.96 -7.31
C ALA A 56 16.27 -9.27 -7.07
N VAL A 57 15.85 -9.50 -5.82
CA VAL A 57 15.02 -10.66 -5.45
C VAL A 57 13.63 -10.61 -6.09
N GLY A 58 13.08 -9.40 -6.27
CA GLY A 58 11.79 -9.18 -6.91
C GLY A 58 11.79 -9.49 -8.41
N GLY A 59 12.87 -9.11 -9.13
CA GLY A 59 12.95 -9.30 -10.58
C GLY A 59 13.26 -10.74 -10.97
N ASN A 60 14.33 -11.32 -10.39
CA ASN A 60 14.67 -12.71 -10.61
C ASN A 60 15.31 -13.33 -9.37
N LYS A 61 14.56 -14.22 -8.71
CA LYS A 61 14.98 -14.91 -7.48
C LYS A 61 16.19 -15.83 -7.71
N GLU A 62 16.25 -16.50 -8.86
CA GLU A 62 17.34 -17.42 -9.20
C GLU A 62 18.64 -16.65 -9.48
N ALA A 63 18.55 -15.57 -10.26
CA ALA A 63 19.70 -14.69 -10.50
C ALA A 63 20.21 -14.04 -9.22
N ALA A 64 19.32 -13.61 -8.32
CA ALA A 64 19.71 -13.06 -7.03
C ALA A 64 20.43 -14.10 -6.15
N LEU A 65 20.01 -15.36 -6.19
CA LEU A 65 20.67 -16.45 -5.46
C LEU A 65 22.08 -16.71 -5.98
N ILE A 66 22.26 -16.75 -7.31
CA ILE A 66 23.57 -16.91 -7.97
C ILE A 66 24.49 -15.72 -7.66
N ALA A 67 23.93 -14.50 -7.56
CA ALA A 67 24.66 -13.29 -7.17
C ALA A 67 25.01 -13.21 -5.66
N GLY A 68 24.78 -14.28 -4.89
CA GLY A 68 25.12 -14.35 -3.47
C GLY A 68 24.13 -13.61 -2.54
N VAL A 69 22.96 -13.20 -3.03
CA VAL A 69 21.92 -12.59 -2.19
C VAL A 69 21.12 -13.69 -1.50
N ASN A 70 21.05 -13.64 -0.18
CA ASN A 70 20.21 -14.56 0.60
C ASN A 70 18.72 -14.18 0.45
N VAL A 71 18.06 -14.78 -0.55
CA VAL A 71 16.65 -14.58 -0.90
C VAL A 71 15.72 -14.80 0.31
N THR A 72 15.99 -15.83 1.12
CA THR A 72 15.18 -16.18 2.29
C THR A 72 15.22 -15.10 3.35
N LYS A 73 16.42 -14.58 3.69
CA LYS A 73 16.57 -13.49 4.66
C LYS A 73 15.86 -12.22 4.19
N VAL A 74 15.98 -11.87 2.90
CA VAL A 74 15.31 -10.68 2.35
C VAL A 74 13.79 -10.80 2.50
N LYS A 75 13.21 -11.95 2.11
CA LYS A 75 11.76 -12.20 2.24
C LYS A 75 11.27 -12.11 3.67
N ILE A 76 11.96 -12.74 4.63
CA ILE A 76 11.57 -12.71 6.04
C ILE A 76 11.55 -11.27 6.56
N ILE A 77 12.60 -10.50 6.29
CA ILE A 77 12.67 -9.08 6.69
C ILE A 77 11.54 -8.27 6.05
N THR A 78 11.23 -8.51 4.77
CA THR A 78 10.14 -7.80 4.08
C THR A 78 8.79 -8.08 4.73
N PHE A 79 8.50 -9.33 5.07
CA PHE A 79 7.25 -9.69 5.76
C PHE A 79 7.16 -9.09 7.17
N ILE A 80 8.26 -9.06 7.92
CA ILE A 80 8.31 -8.42 9.24
C ILE A 80 8.04 -6.92 9.11
N LEU A 81 8.70 -6.24 8.17
CA LEU A 81 8.48 -4.81 7.92
C LEU A 81 7.03 -4.54 7.50
N ALA A 82 6.45 -5.36 6.62
CA ALA A 82 5.05 -5.23 6.23
C ALA A 82 4.10 -5.37 7.44
N GLY A 83 4.37 -6.32 8.34
CA GLY A 83 3.61 -6.47 9.58
C GLY A 83 3.72 -5.27 10.52
N ILE A 84 4.92 -4.70 10.67
CA ILE A 84 5.15 -3.49 11.47
C ILE A 84 4.37 -2.30 10.89
N PHE A 85 4.43 -2.08 9.58
CA PHE A 85 3.67 -0.99 8.95
C PHE A 85 2.16 -1.22 9.01
N ALA A 86 1.69 -2.47 8.87
CA ALA A 86 0.28 -2.80 9.03
C ALA A 86 -0.21 -2.54 10.46
N ALA A 87 0.59 -2.88 11.48
CA ALA A 87 0.26 -2.61 12.88
C ALA A 87 0.19 -1.10 13.17
N ILE A 88 1.17 -0.33 12.70
CA ILE A 88 1.20 1.14 12.85
C ILE A 88 0.01 1.77 12.13
N GLY A 89 -0.29 1.35 10.90
CA GLY A 89 -1.43 1.84 10.14
C GLY A 89 -2.77 1.51 10.80
N GLY A 90 -2.91 0.29 11.32
CA GLY A 90 -4.10 -0.13 12.09
C GLY A 90 -4.28 0.68 13.36
N LEU A 91 -3.21 0.99 14.08
CA LEU A 91 -3.25 1.84 15.27
C LEU A 91 -3.77 3.24 14.92
N PHE A 92 -3.25 3.87 13.86
CA PHE A 92 -3.73 5.17 13.41
C PHE A 92 -5.20 5.16 12.97
N ASP A 93 -5.65 4.08 12.33
CA ASP A 93 -7.03 3.98 11.86
C ASP A 93 -8.02 3.82 13.03
N VAL A 94 -7.65 3.05 14.07
CA VAL A 94 -8.44 2.92 15.31
C VAL A 94 -8.47 4.25 16.08
N MET A 95 -7.32 4.94 16.17
CA MET A 95 -7.23 6.26 16.80
C MET A 95 -8.10 7.30 16.10
N SER A 96 -8.21 7.23 14.77
CA SER A 96 -9.05 8.14 13.98
C SER A 96 -10.54 7.80 14.10
N SER A 97 -10.88 6.50 14.06
CA SER A 97 -12.28 6.04 14.08
C SER A 97 -12.91 6.09 15.48
N GLY A 98 -12.10 6.03 16.54
CA GLY A 98 -12.56 6.11 17.95
C GLY A 98 -13.39 4.91 18.42
N ALA A 99 -13.55 3.89 17.58
CA ALA A 99 -14.27 2.65 17.82
C ALA A 99 -13.66 1.52 16.98
N ALA A 100 -13.55 0.33 17.57
CA ALA A 100 -13.13 -0.89 16.90
C ALA A 100 -14.30 -1.87 16.84
N THR A 101 -14.85 -2.08 15.64
CA THR A 101 -15.92 -3.06 15.38
C THR A 101 -15.31 -4.39 14.89
N SER A 102 -16.01 -5.51 15.00
CA SER A 102 -15.54 -6.81 14.49
C SER A 102 -15.27 -6.84 12.98
N SER A 103 -15.90 -5.96 12.19
CA SER A 103 -15.64 -5.82 10.75
C SER A 103 -14.44 -4.92 10.42
N PHE A 104 -13.72 -4.41 11.42
CA PHE A 104 -12.63 -3.47 11.23
C PHE A 104 -11.42 -4.19 10.64
N GLY A 105 -11.15 -3.94 9.35
CA GLY A 105 -10.01 -4.55 8.63
C GLY A 105 -10.40 -5.31 7.37
N ILE A 106 -11.66 -5.74 7.25
CA ILE A 106 -12.12 -6.56 6.11
C ILE A 106 -11.95 -5.78 4.79
N GLY A 107 -11.22 -6.36 3.84
CA GLY A 107 -11.01 -5.78 2.50
C GLY A 107 -9.98 -4.66 2.45
N ARG A 108 -9.22 -4.39 3.52
CA ARG A 108 -8.15 -3.36 3.51
C ARG A 108 -6.88 -3.86 2.85
N GLU A 109 -6.59 -5.14 2.99
CA GLU A 109 -5.55 -5.88 2.27
C GLU A 109 -5.71 -5.72 0.76
N PHE A 110 -6.93 -5.90 0.26
CA PHE A 110 -7.25 -5.80 -1.15
C PHE A 110 -7.06 -4.38 -1.68
N ARG A 111 -7.46 -3.37 -0.89
CA ARG A 111 -7.22 -1.95 -1.22
C ARG A 111 -5.75 -1.60 -1.26
N ALA A 112 -4.96 -2.13 -0.33
CA ALA A 112 -3.52 -1.91 -0.31
C ALA A 112 -2.87 -2.44 -1.59
N ILE A 113 -3.26 -3.64 -2.04
CA ILE A 113 -2.80 -4.23 -3.31
C ILE A 113 -3.19 -3.34 -4.49
N ILE A 114 -4.44 -2.87 -4.55
CA ILE A 114 -4.92 -1.97 -5.61
C ILE A 114 -4.12 -0.67 -5.65
N CYS A 115 -3.91 -0.03 -4.51
CA CYS A 115 -3.20 1.24 -4.45
C CYS A 115 -1.76 1.11 -4.96
N CYS A 116 -1.08 0.01 -4.61
CA CYS A 116 0.25 -0.32 -5.11
C CYS A 116 0.25 -0.57 -6.63
N ALA A 117 -0.73 -1.34 -7.13
CA ALA A 117 -0.85 -1.66 -8.55
C ALA A 117 -1.16 -0.41 -9.40
N ILE A 118 -2.11 0.43 -8.98
CA ILE A 118 -2.39 1.73 -9.61
C ILE A 118 -1.16 2.64 -9.56
N GLY A 119 -0.42 2.60 -8.46
CA GLY A 119 0.84 3.30 -8.30
C GLY A 119 2.00 2.78 -9.15
N GLY A 120 1.77 1.75 -9.97
CA GLY A 120 2.72 1.22 -10.94
C GLY A 120 3.74 0.24 -10.36
N VAL A 121 3.52 -0.27 -9.14
CA VAL A 121 4.30 -1.38 -8.58
C VAL A 121 3.88 -2.68 -9.27
N SER A 122 4.86 -3.42 -9.78
CA SER A 122 4.55 -4.70 -10.43
C SER A 122 4.15 -5.75 -9.39
N LEU A 123 3.01 -6.40 -9.63
CA LEU A 123 2.54 -7.52 -8.79
C LEU A 123 3.39 -8.77 -9.00
N SER A 124 4.05 -8.88 -10.15
CA SER A 124 5.00 -9.95 -10.46
C SER A 124 6.38 -9.74 -9.82
N GLY A 125 6.67 -8.53 -9.30
CA GLY A 125 7.92 -8.18 -8.63
C GLY A 125 8.97 -7.52 -9.54
N GLY A 126 9.99 -6.93 -8.90
CA GLY A 126 11.20 -6.40 -9.55
C GLY A 126 11.18 -4.91 -9.85
N GLU A 127 10.00 -4.32 -9.99
CA GLU A 127 9.84 -2.91 -10.36
C GLU A 127 8.76 -2.22 -9.52
N GLY A 128 9.03 -0.99 -9.09
CA GLY A 128 8.09 -0.17 -8.34
C GLY A 128 8.72 1.13 -7.85
N SER A 129 7.88 2.15 -7.68
CA SER A 129 8.27 3.45 -7.13
C SER A 129 7.38 3.81 -5.96
N ILE A 130 8.00 4.29 -4.88
CA ILE A 130 7.29 4.71 -3.67
C ILE A 130 6.43 5.95 -3.96
N TYR A 131 6.93 6.91 -4.74
CA TYR A 131 6.12 8.06 -5.18
C TYR A 131 4.91 7.64 -6.01
N GLY A 132 5.09 6.65 -6.90
CA GLY A 132 3.98 6.11 -7.69
C GLY A 132 2.91 5.51 -6.78
N THR A 133 3.32 4.74 -5.78
CA THR A 133 2.42 4.16 -4.77
C THR A 133 1.70 5.24 -3.97
N ALA A 134 2.40 6.29 -3.55
CA ALA A 134 1.79 7.40 -2.83
C ALA A 134 0.68 8.08 -3.65
N LEU A 135 0.92 8.35 -4.93
CA LEU A 135 -0.09 8.89 -5.84
C LEU A 135 -1.26 7.93 -6.04
N GLY A 136 -0.99 6.63 -6.17
CA GLY A 136 -2.02 5.59 -6.28
C GLY A 136 -2.92 5.54 -5.04
N VAL A 137 -2.34 5.62 -3.83
CA VAL A 137 -3.09 5.69 -2.57
C VAL A 137 -3.97 6.94 -2.52
N MET A 138 -3.45 8.11 -2.88
CA MET A 138 -4.21 9.36 -2.88
C MET A 138 -5.39 9.31 -3.87
N LEU A 139 -5.16 8.79 -5.07
CA LEU A 139 -6.19 8.63 -6.10
C LEU A 139 -7.28 7.67 -5.64
N PHE A 140 -6.89 6.49 -5.16
CA PHE A 140 -7.84 5.48 -4.67
C PHE A 140 -8.64 6.00 -3.47
N HIS A 141 -8.01 6.68 -2.52
CA HIS A 141 -8.70 7.20 -1.34
C HIS A 141 -9.67 8.35 -1.69
N THR A 142 -9.32 9.19 -2.66
CA THR A 142 -10.22 10.23 -3.18
C THR A 142 -11.44 9.61 -3.83
N LEU A 143 -11.25 8.62 -4.72
CA LEU A 143 -12.35 7.88 -5.33
C LEU A 143 -13.24 7.22 -4.27
N TRP A 144 -12.62 6.57 -3.28
CA TRP A 144 -13.33 5.93 -2.18
C TRP A 144 -14.21 6.91 -1.41
N TYR A 145 -13.66 8.08 -1.09
CA TYR A 145 -14.38 9.11 -0.36
C TYR A 145 -15.54 9.68 -1.19
N CYS A 146 -15.35 9.90 -2.50
CA CYS A 146 -16.42 10.32 -3.41
C CYS A 146 -17.58 9.32 -3.45
N LEU A 147 -17.30 8.02 -3.58
CA LEU A 147 -18.35 6.98 -3.56
C LEU A 147 -19.12 6.96 -2.23
N ARG A 148 -18.42 7.20 -1.12
CA ARG A 148 -19.04 7.30 0.20
C ARG A 148 -19.92 8.55 0.33
N LEU A 149 -19.48 9.69 -0.20
CA LEU A 149 -20.27 10.94 -0.20
C LEU A 149 -21.54 10.79 -1.05
N LEU A 150 -21.44 10.07 -2.17
CA LEU A 150 -22.59 9.73 -3.02
C LEU A 150 -23.52 8.67 -2.39
N LYS A 151 -23.25 8.22 -1.16
CA LYS A 151 -24.04 7.22 -0.41
C LYS A 151 -24.26 5.92 -1.19
N VAL A 152 -23.28 5.52 -2.01
CA VAL A 152 -23.30 4.24 -2.72
C VAL A 152 -23.30 3.09 -1.70
N ASP A 153 -24.09 2.06 -1.95
CA ASP A 153 -24.17 0.89 -1.06
C ASP A 153 -22.80 0.23 -0.85
N THR A 154 -22.57 -0.32 0.36
CA THR A 154 -21.28 -0.90 0.74
C THR A 154 -20.96 -2.16 -0.08
N ASN A 155 -21.97 -2.95 -0.47
CA ASN A 155 -21.76 -4.12 -1.32
C ASN A 155 -21.36 -3.69 -2.73
N LEU A 156 -21.99 -2.65 -3.27
CA LEU A 156 -21.64 -2.12 -4.59
C LEU A 156 -20.24 -1.48 -4.61
N GLN A 157 -19.86 -0.82 -3.51
CA GLN A 157 -18.48 -0.36 -3.31
C GLN A 157 -17.48 -1.51 -3.36
N LEU A 158 -17.77 -2.66 -2.73
CA LEU A 158 -16.88 -3.83 -2.77
C LEU A 158 -16.71 -4.38 -4.19
N VAL A 159 -17.80 -4.47 -4.95
CA VAL A 159 -17.77 -4.89 -6.36
C VAL A 159 -16.93 -3.94 -7.21
N LEU A 160 -17.10 -2.62 -7.03
CA LEU A 160 -16.30 -1.61 -7.73
C LEU A 160 -14.82 -1.71 -7.40
N ILE A 161 -14.46 -1.91 -6.14
CA ILE A 161 -13.07 -2.14 -5.74
C ILE A 161 -12.52 -3.39 -6.43
N GLY A 162 -13.28 -4.49 -6.45
CA GLY A 162 -12.95 -5.72 -7.17
C GLY A 162 -12.65 -5.49 -8.64
N PHE A 163 -13.53 -4.75 -9.32
CA PHE A 163 -13.39 -4.38 -10.71
C PHE A 163 -12.12 -3.54 -10.97
N VAL A 164 -11.84 -2.56 -10.11
CA VAL A 164 -10.63 -1.74 -10.20
C VAL A 164 -9.36 -2.58 -10.04
N LEU A 165 -9.35 -3.60 -9.15
CA LEU A 165 -8.21 -4.51 -9.08
C LEU A 165 -8.01 -5.25 -10.40
N ILE A 166 -9.08 -5.85 -10.95
CA ILE A 166 -8.98 -6.61 -12.19
C ILE A 166 -8.40 -5.73 -13.30
N LEU A 167 -8.88 -4.50 -13.44
CA LEU A 167 -8.32 -3.53 -14.38
C LEU A 167 -6.85 -3.22 -14.10
N ALA A 168 -6.47 -3.00 -12.84
CA ALA A 168 -5.08 -2.72 -12.47
C ALA A 168 -4.14 -3.89 -12.79
N VAL A 169 -4.57 -5.13 -12.53
CA VAL A 169 -3.81 -6.36 -12.85
C VAL A 169 -3.69 -6.55 -14.35
N LEU A 170 -4.79 -6.38 -15.09
CA LEU A 170 -4.77 -6.44 -16.55
C LEU A 170 -3.78 -5.41 -17.10
N PHE A 171 -3.84 -4.18 -16.61
CA PHE A 171 -2.93 -3.12 -17.02
C PHE A 171 -1.45 -3.47 -16.71
N ASP A 172 -1.16 -4.06 -15.55
CA ASP A 172 0.20 -4.55 -15.20
C ASP A 172 0.69 -5.61 -16.21
N ILE A 173 -0.17 -6.57 -16.58
CA ILE A 173 0.13 -7.62 -17.57
C ILE A 173 0.35 -7.02 -18.96
N TYR A 174 -0.51 -6.11 -19.41
CA TYR A 174 -0.39 -5.43 -20.71
C TYR A 174 0.91 -4.64 -20.80
N ARG A 175 1.24 -3.86 -19.76
CA ARG A 175 2.48 -3.06 -19.71
C ARG A 175 3.72 -3.94 -19.80
N LYS A 176 3.73 -5.08 -19.11
CA LYS A 176 4.85 -6.03 -19.16
C LYS A 176 5.03 -6.63 -20.56
N ARG A 177 3.92 -7.00 -21.21
CA ARG A 177 3.94 -7.58 -22.56
C ARG A 177 4.43 -6.56 -23.61
N ASP A 178 4.07 -5.29 -23.46
CA ASP A 178 4.55 -4.21 -24.33
C ASP A 178 6.05 -3.99 -24.17
N ASN A 179 6.55 -3.92 -22.93
CA ASN A 179 7.99 -3.78 -22.65
C ASN A 179 8.81 -4.94 -23.25
N ALA A 180 8.32 -6.17 -23.13
CA ALA A 180 8.98 -7.35 -23.71
C ALA A 180 9.02 -7.31 -25.25
N ARG A 181 7.97 -6.78 -25.90
CA ARG A 181 7.93 -6.62 -27.36
C ARG A 181 8.92 -5.57 -27.85
N ARG A 182 8.96 -4.41 -27.19
CA ARG A 182 9.90 -3.33 -27.53
C ARG A 182 11.36 -3.77 -27.41
N MET A 183 11.69 -4.61 -26.43
CA MET A 183 13.03 -5.20 -26.32
C MET A 183 13.37 -6.05 -27.55
N ILE A 184 12.47 -6.94 -28.00
CA ILE A 184 12.71 -7.79 -29.18
C ILE A 184 12.85 -6.96 -30.46
N GLU A 185 12.04 -5.90 -30.61
CA GLU A 185 12.12 -4.99 -31.77
C GLU A 185 13.43 -4.20 -31.79
N ALA A 186 13.94 -3.77 -30.63
CA ALA A 186 15.23 -3.10 -30.52
C ALA A 186 16.40 -4.03 -30.95
N TYR A 187 16.41 -5.29 -30.50
CA TYR A 187 17.43 -6.27 -30.93
C TYR A 187 17.36 -6.55 -32.43
N ARG A 188 16.15 -6.61 -33.01
CA ARG A 188 15.98 -6.84 -34.46
C ARG A 188 16.44 -5.65 -35.33
N SER A 189 16.47 -4.43 -34.78
CA SER A 189 16.94 -3.24 -35.50
C SER A 189 18.47 -3.07 -35.52
N GLU A 190 19.18 -3.88 -34.73
CA GLU A 190 20.65 -3.90 -34.68
C GLU A 190 21.29 -4.98 -35.59
N GLU A 191 20.48 -5.85 -36.21
CA GLU A 191 20.87 -6.79 -37.29
C GLU A 191 20.60 -6.21 -38.68
#